data_AF-A0A349DNZ3-F1
#
_entry.id   AF-A0A349DNZ3-F1
#
_cell.length_a   1.000
_cell.length_b   1.000
_cell.length_c   1.000
_cell.angle_alpha   90.00
_cell.angle_beta   90.00
_cell.angle_gamma   90.00
#
_symmetry.space_group_name_H-M   'P 1'
#
loop_
_entity.id
_entity.type
_entity.pdbx_description
1 polymer ?
#
loop_
_entity_poly.entity_id
_entity_poly.type
_entity_poly.pdbx_seq_one_letter_code
_entity_poly.pdbx_strand_id
1 'polypeptide(L)' 'MQTSFEALTDPPWEFIKKYLPTERKRKYDLREVLNAIFYLLRSGVQ' A
#
# COMPACT_ATOMS: atom_id res chain seq x y z
N MET A 1 11.89 -7.27 14.77
CA MET A 1 11.60 -6.43 13.59
C MET A 1 11.28 -7.36 12.43
N GLN A 2 10.08 -7.30 11.85
CA GLN A 2 9.70 -8.17 10.73
C GLN A 2 10.43 -7.70 9.46
N THR A 3 11.39 -8.50 9.01
CA THR A 3 12.29 -8.25 7.88
C THR A 3 11.75 -8.81 6.55
N SER A 4 10.45 -8.67 6.30
CA SER A 4 9.89 -9.02 4.99
C SER A 4 8.73 -8.10 4.66
N PHE A 5 8.91 -7.28 3.62
CA PHE A 5 7.83 -6.51 3.03
C PHE A 5 7.05 -7.46 2.11
N GLU A 6 5.86 -7.85 2.53
CA GLU A 6 4.90 -8.49 1.65
C GLU A 6 4.09 -7.39 0.95
N ALA A 7 4.12 -7.39 -0.38
CA ALA A 7 3.29 -6.49 -1.17
C ALA A 7 1.82 -6.67 -0.79
N LEU A 8 1.01 -5.61 -0.88
CA LEU A 8 -0.44 -5.75 -0.71
C LEU A 8 -0.99 -6.71 -1.76
N THR A 9 -1.29 -7.94 -1.35
CA THR A 9 -2.10 -8.89 -2.10
C THR A 9 -3.54 -8.39 -2.19
N ASP A 10 -4.34 -8.96 -3.10
CA ASP A 10 -5.72 -8.52 -3.32
C ASP A 10 -6.62 -8.58 -2.06
N PRO A 11 -6.54 -9.59 -1.17
CA PRO A 11 -7.37 -9.63 0.03
C PRO A 11 -7.18 -8.44 1.01
N PRO A 12 -5.96 -8.06 1.42
CA PRO A 12 -5.75 -6.86 2.25
C PRO A 12 -6.05 -5.56 1.49
N TRP A 13 -5.85 -5.52 0.17
CA TRP A 13 -6.23 -4.37 -0.65
C TRP A 13 -7.74 -4.11 -0.66
N GLU A 14 -8.55 -5.16 -0.79
CA GLU A 14 -10.02 -5.09 -0.75
C GLU A 14 -10.57 -4.55 0.58
N PHE A 15 -9.85 -4.77 1.69
CA PHE A 15 -10.19 -4.21 2.98
C PHE A 15 -9.83 -2.73 3.07
N ILE A 16 -8.61 -2.38 2.66
CA ILE A 16 -8.06 -1.02 2.75
C ILE A 16 -8.79 -0.06 1.79
N LYS A 17 -9.12 -0.51 0.57
CA LYS A 17 -9.80 0.32 -0.43
C LYS A 17 -11.16 0.86 0.02
N LYS A 18 -11.81 0.23 1.03
CA LYS A 18 -13.08 0.71 1.61
C LYS A 18 -12.90 1.98 2.43
N TYR A 19 -11.70 2.21 2.97
CA TYR A 19 -11.36 3.37 3.77
C TYR A 19 -10.70 4.49 2.97
N LEU A 20 -10.24 4.19 1.74
CA LEU A 20 -9.67 5.18 0.85
C LEU A 20 -10.63 5.55 -0.28
N PRO A 21 -10.69 6.84 -0.68
CA PRO A 21 -11.57 7.26 -1.76
C PRO A 21 -11.02 6.79 -3.12
N THR A 22 -11.28 5.54 -3.49
CA THR A 22 -10.75 4.91 -4.72
C THR A 22 -11.50 5.31 -6.00
N GLU A 23 -12.68 5.92 -5.88
CA GLU A 23 -13.54 6.33 -7.00
C GLU A 23 -13.03 7.54 -7.81
N ARG A 24 -11.95 8.19 -7.37
CA ARG A 24 -11.38 9.36 -8.06
C ARG A 24 -10.32 8.94 -9.08
N LYS A 25 -10.38 9.52 -10.28
CA LYS A 25 -9.30 9.44 -11.27
C LYS A 25 -8.02 10.03 -10.68
N ARG A 26 -6.97 9.22 -10.61
CA ARG A 26 -5.63 9.63 -10.18
C ARG A 26 -4.61 9.26 -11.23
N LYS A 27 -3.50 10.01 -11.24
CA LYS A 27 -2.34 9.73 -12.08
C LYS A 27 -1.60 8.46 -11.66
N TYR A 28 -1.68 8.10 -10.36
CA TYR A 28 -1.01 6.95 -9.77
C TYR A 28 -2.02 6.08 -9.03
N ASP A 29 -1.82 4.76 -9.10
CA ASP A 29 -2.65 3.80 -8.38
C ASP A 29 -2.38 3.89 -6.88
N LEU A 30 -3.44 4.00 -6.07
CA LEU A 30 -3.29 4.05 -4.60
C LEU A 30 -2.59 2.80 -4.06
N ARG A 31 -2.76 1.65 -4.71
CA ARG A 31 -2.12 0.40 -4.32
C ARG A 31 -0.61 0.53 -4.42
N GLU A 32 -0.11 1.14 -5.49
CA GLU A 32 1.32 1.40 -5.67
C GLU A 32 1.84 2.40 -4.64
N VAL A 33 1.10 3.48 -4.39
CA VAL A 33 1.48 4.48 -3.38
C VAL A 33 1.55 3.86 -1.98
N LEU A 34 0.57 3.05 -1.60
CA LEU A 34 0.56 2.37 -0.31
C LEU A 34 1.65 1.30 -0.22
N ASN A 35 1.89 0.54 -1.30
CA ASN A 35 3.02 -0.38 -1.37
C ASN A 35 4.36 0.36 -1.17
N ALA A 36 4.55 1.53 -1.79
CA ALA A 36 5.76 2.33 -1.61
C ALA A 36 5.92 2.86 -0.17
N ILE A 37 4.83 3.34 0.45
CA ILE A 37 4.83 3.77 1.85
C ILE A 37 5.16 2.61 2.79
N PHE A 38 4.51 1.46 2.60
CA PHE A 38 4.78 0.27 3.41
C PHE A 38 6.19 -0.27 3.17
N TYR A 39 6.69 -0.22 1.94
CA TYR A 39 8.08 -0.56 1.64
C TYR A 39 9.03 0.34 2.40
N LEU A 40 8.83 1.66 2.39
CA LEU A 40 9.66 2.61 3.14
C LEU A 40 9.63 2.32 4.65
N LEU A 41 8.42 2.12 5.21
CA LEU A 41 8.23 1.83 6.63
C LEU A 41 8.82 0.49 7.07
N ARG A 42 8.85 -0.52 6.19
CA ARG A 42 9.33 -1.88 6.50
C ARG A 42 10.81 -2.09 6.20
N SER A 43 11.32 -1.49 5.13
CA SER A 43 12.74 -1.51 4.78
C SER A 43 13.56 -0.59 5.69
N GLY A 44 12.91 0.37 6.35
CA GLY A 44 13.58 1.23 7.32
C GLY A 44 14.58 2.18 6.67
N VAL A 45 14.34 2.59 5.43
CA VAL A 45 15.08 3.73 4.84
C VAL A 45 14.64 4.98 5.61
N GLN A 46 15.39 5.29 6.67
CA GLN A 46 15.42 6.59 7.34
C GLN A 46 16.57 7.43 6.80
#